data_AF-C9RFR6-F1
#
_entry.id   AF-C9RFR6-F1
#
_cell.length_a   1.000
_cell.length_b   1.000
_cell.length_c   1.000
_cell.angle_alpha   90.00
_cell.angle_beta   90.00
_cell.angle_gamma   90.00
#
_symmetry.space_group_name_H-M   'P 1'
#
loop_
_entity.id
_entity.type
_entity.pdbx_description
1 polymer ?
#
loop_
_entity_poly.entity_id
_entity_poly.type
_entity_poly.pdbx_seq_one_letter_code
_entity_poly.pdbx_strand_id
1 'polypeptide(L)'
;MPIFGKNKATENPKKEMIELLKPYVDYPENVIPKHRKKALLKALDKKIGEHTDENGVLDYQSVLDELYDSCFEENEINGAEYTFLVQVLSFYVYHLVVVEDPLDIKRLAEID
;
A
#
# COMPACT_ATOMS: atom_id res chain seq x y z
N MET A 1 -31.96 5.82 -4.79
CA MET A 1 -31.34 5.32 -6.03
C MET A 1 -30.29 4.31 -5.64
N PRO A 2 -30.33 3.06 -6.14
CA PRO A 2 -29.29 2.08 -5.81
C PRO A 2 -27.98 2.51 -6.49
N ILE A 3 -26.94 2.72 -5.69
CA ILE A 3 -25.62 3.24 -6.10
C ILE A 3 -24.80 2.20 -6.88
N PHE A 4 -25.22 0.93 -6.85
CA PHE A 4 -24.51 -0.16 -7.53
C PHE A 4 -25.14 -0.43 -8.89
N GLY A 5 -24.77 0.38 -9.87
CA GLY A 5 -25.03 0.13 -11.28
C GLY A 5 -24.14 -1.00 -11.79
N LYS A 6 -24.76 -2.15 -12.06
CA LYS A 6 -24.34 -3.23 -12.98
C LYS A 6 -22.82 -3.51 -13.05
N ASN A 7 -22.40 -4.52 -12.30
CA ASN A 7 -21.16 -5.27 -12.51
C ASN A 7 -21.00 -5.62 -14.00
N LYS A 8 -20.12 -4.90 -14.69
CA LYS A 8 -19.47 -5.43 -15.89
C LYS A 8 -18.31 -6.27 -15.38
N ALA A 9 -18.37 -7.57 -15.65
CA ALA A 9 -17.19 -8.41 -15.62
C ALA A 9 -16.18 -7.79 -16.60
N THR A 10 -15.13 -7.16 -16.08
CA THR A 10 -13.98 -6.71 -16.86
C THR A 10 -12.76 -7.52 -16.44
N GLU A 11 -12.19 -8.21 -17.43
CA GLU A 11 -10.95 -8.96 -17.30
C GLU A 11 -9.83 -7.99 -16.87
N ASN A 12 -9.20 -8.29 -15.73
CA ASN A 12 -8.10 -7.59 -15.02
C ASN A 12 -8.43 -6.44 -14.03
N PRO A 13 -9.16 -6.74 -12.93
CA PRO A 13 -9.38 -5.80 -11.81
C PRO A 13 -8.08 -5.28 -11.16
N LYS A 14 -6.98 -6.05 -11.20
CA LYS A 14 -5.68 -5.66 -10.61
C LYS A 14 -5.04 -4.44 -11.25
N LYS A 15 -5.06 -4.35 -12.58
CA LYS A 15 -4.43 -3.22 -13.30
C LYS A 15 -5.23 -1.94 -13.10
N GLU A 16 -6.56 -2.04 -13.16
CA GLU A 16 -7.46 -0.91 -12.97
C GLU A 16 -7.33 -0.34 -11.54
N MET A 17 -7.24 -1.18 -10.52
CA MET A 17 -7.10 -0.71 -9.14
C MET A 17 -5.80 0.08 -8.92
N ILE A 18 -4.67 -0.41 -9.42
CA ILE A 18 -3.38 0.29 -9.30
C ILE A 18 -3.44 1.67 -9.96
N GLU A 19 -4.00 1.77 -11.17
CA GLU A 19 -4.18 3.05 -11.87
C GLU A 19 -5.09 4.02 -11.10
N LEU A 20 -6.16 3.51 -10.48
CA LEU A 20 -7.08 4.30 -9.67
C LEU A 20 -6.45 4.81 -8.36
N LEU A 21 -5.54 4.04 -7.76
CA LEU A 21 -4.91 4.38 -6.48
C LEU A 21 -3.74 5.36 -6.61
N LYS A 22 -3.10 5.44 -7.77
CA LYS A 22 -1.94 6.32 -8.01
C LYS A 22 -2.12 7.76 -7.54
N PRO A 23 -3.20 8.48 -7.91
CA PRO A 23 -3.30 9.90 -7.59
C PRO A 23 -3.32 10.14 -6.08
N TYR A 24 -3.68 9.13 -5.30
CA TYR A 24 -3.73 9.21 -3.85
C TYR A 24 -2.38 8.96 -3.18
N VAL A 25 -1.47 8.25 -3.85
CA VAL A 25 -0.12 7.94 -3.34
C VAL A 25 0.98 8.70 -4.08
N ASP A 26 0.61 9.59 -4.99
CA ASP A 26 1.55 10.41 -5.74
C ASP A 26 1.95 11.67 -4.95
N TYR A 27 2.85 11.48 -4.00
CA TYR A 27 3.46 12.58 -3.26
C TYR A 27 4.40 13.38 -4.17
N PRO A 28 4.44 14.72 -4.11
CA PRO A 28 5.38 15.51 -4.89
C PRO A 28 6.84 15.07 -4.69
N GLU A 29 7.69 15.12 -5.73
CA GLU A 29 9.09 14.68 -5.64
C GLU A 29 9.93 15.45 -4.61
N ASN A 30 9.55 16.70 -4.34
CA ASN A 30 10.17 17.52 -3.30
C ASN A 30 9.75 17.13 -1.87
N VAL A 31 8.73 16.27 -1.72
CA VAL A 31 8.26 15.73 -0.44
C VAL A 31 8.77 14.31 -0.25
N ILE A 32 8.54 13.43 -1.23
CA ILE A 32 9.08 12.07 -1.23
C ILE A 32 9.67 11.77 -2.61
N PRO A 33 11.02 11.72 -2.74
CA PRO A 33 11.67 11.41 -4.00
C PRO A 33 11.25 10.04 -4.56
N LYS A 34 11.17 9.90 -5.90
CA LYS A 34 10.74 8.64 -6.55
C LYS A 34 11.55 7.41 -6.10
N HIS A 35 12.87 7.53 -5.99
CA HIS A 35 13.74 6.45 -5.51
C HIS A 35 13.40 6.04 -4.07
N ARG A 36 12.99 7.00 -3.24
CA ARG A 36 12.63 6.80 -1.84
C ARG A 36 11.26 6.13 -1.72
N LYS A 37 10.26 6.57 -2.49
CA LYS A 37 8.96 5.87 -2.61
C LYS A 37 9.15 4.38 -2.92
N LYS A 38 10.03 4.06 -3.89
CA LYS A 38 10.34 2.67 -4.26
C LYS A 38 10.98 1.86 -3.13
N ALA A 39 11.91 2.47 -2.39
CA ALA A 39 12.55 1.83 -1.24
C ALA A 39 11.54 1.56 -0.11
N LEU A 40 10.67 2.54 0.18
CA LEU A 40 9.62 2.45 1.19
C LEU A 40 8.60 1.35 0.84
N LEU A 41 8.10 1.32 -0.40
CA LEU A 41 7.17 0.28 -0.85
C LEU A 41 7.78 -1.13 -0.77
N LYS A 42 9.07 -1.28 -1.07
CA LYS A 42 9.77 -2.55 -0.93
C LYS A 42 9.92 -2.98 0.53
N ALA A 43 10.18 -2.02 1.43
CA ALA A 43 10.24 -2.29 2.87
C ALA A 43 8.87 -2.71 3.39
N LEU A 44 7.80 -2.01 2.98
CA LEU A 44 6.43 -2.34 3.36
C LEU A 44 6.00 -3.73 2.87
N ASP A 45 6.30 -4.07 1.61
CA ASP A 45 6.02 -5.41 1.05
C ASP A 45 6.68 -6.52 1.85
N LYS A 46 7.94 -6.30 2.27
CA LYS A 46 8.65 -7.22 3.15
C LYS A 46 7.96 -7.35 4.50
N LYS A 47 7.56 -6.22 5.11
CA LYS A 47 6.87 -6.23 6.42
C LYS A 47 5.51 -6.91 6.37
N ILE A 48 4.72 -6.66 5.34
CA ILE A 48 3.46 -7.38 5.13
C ILE A 48 3.73 -8.89 5.07
N GLY A 49 4.75 -9.32 4.32
CA GLY A 49 5.11 -10.74 4.25
C GLY A 49 5.60 -11.35 5.58
N GLU A 50 6.37 -10.59 6.37
CA GLU A 50 6.86 -11.02 7.70
C GLU A 50 5.72 -11.19 8.72
N HIS A 51 4.66 -10.39 8.58
CA HIS A 51 3.52 -10.34 9.50
C HIS A 51 2.24 -10.98 8.93
N THR A 52 2.35 -11.72 7.83
CA THR A 52 1.26 -12.54 7.31
C THR A 52 1.50 -13.99 7.69
N ASP A 53 0.52 -14.63 8.34
CA ASP A 53 0.63 -16.01 8.77
C ASP A 53 0.51 -17.02 7.61
N GLU A 54 0.67 -18.31 7.93
CA GLU A 54 0.54 -19.41 6.96
C GLU A 54 -0.87 -19.55 6.34
N ASN A 55 -1.88 -18.93 6.94
CA ASN A 55 -3.25 -18.89 6.45
C ASN A 55 -3.54 -17.63 5.61
N GLY A 56 -2.55 -16.75 5.42
CA GLY A 56 -2.71 -15.50 4.68
C GLY A 56 -3.34 -14.37 5.51
N VAL A 57 -3.40 -14.51 6.83
CA VAL A 57 -3.94 -13.49 7.74
C VAL A 57 -2.83 -12.52 8.12
N LEU A 58 -2.99 -11.26 7.72
CA LEU A 58 -2.08 -10.17 8.06
C LEU A 58 -2.35 -9.65 9.48
N ASP A 59 -1.32 -9.65 10.33
CA ASP A 59 -1.32 -8.88 11.57
C ASP A 59 -1.05 -7.40 11.28
N TYR A 60 -2.12 -6.70 10.95
CA TYR A 60 -2.07 -5.28 10.61
C TYR A 60 -1.51 -4.41 11.74
N GLN A 61 -1.81 -4.74 13.00
CA GLN A 61 -1.38 -3.94 14.14
C GLN A 61 0.14 -4.02 14.27
N SER A 62 0.72 -5.21 14.18
CA SER A 62 2.17 -5.39 14.25
C SER A 62 2.91 -4.65 13.14
N VAL A 63 2.38 -4.62 11.90
CA VAL A 63 2.96 -3.83 10.82
C VAL A 63 2.90 -2.32 11.13
N LEU A 64 1.76 -1.83 11.63
CA LEU A 64 1.64 -0.42 12.00
C LEU A 64 2.59 -0.01 13.13
N ASP A 65 2.73 -0.86 14.15
CA ASP A 65 3.61 -0.62 15.29
C ASP A 65 5.07 -0.53 14.83
N GLU A 66 5.52 -1.44 13.96
CA GLU A 66 6.89 -1.37 13.40
C GLU A 66 7.11 -0.15 12.50
N LEU A 67 6.09 0.26 11.72
CA LEU A 67 6.16 1.48 10.93
C LEU A 67 6.26 2.72 11.84
N TYR A 68 5.53 2.72 12.95
CA TYR A 68 5.58 3.78 13.93
C TYR A 68 6.96 3.83 14.60
N ASP A 69 7.48 2.70 15.08
CA ASP A 69 8.80 2.61 15.70
C ASP A 69 9.92 3.06 14.75
N SER A 70 9.83 2.70 13.47
CA SER A 70 10.76 3.15 12.41
C SER A 70 10.77 4.67 12.19
N CYS A 71 9.73 5.38 12.65
CA CYS A 71 9.66 6.84 12.61
C CYS A 71 10.43 7.49 13.77
N PHE A 72 10.78 6.75 14.83
CA PHE A 72 11.48 7.25 16.03
C PHE A 72 12.88 6.66 16.22
N GLU A 73 13.31 5.72 15.37
CA GLU A 73 14.67 5.14 15.36
C GLU A 73 15.57 5.79 14.28
N GLU A 74 16.90 5.78 14.48
CA GLU A 74 17.95 6.46 13.69
C GLU A 74 17.98 6.21 12.15
N ASN A 75 17.09 5.38 11.60
CA ASN A 75 16.83 5.23 10.15
C ASN A 75 15.53 5.94 9.71
N GLU A 76 15.21 7.04 10.41
CA GLU A 76 13.89 7.68 10.47
C GLU A 76 13.26 7.86 9.08
N ILE A 77 12.18 7.11 8.86
CA ILE A 77 11.17 7.59 7.93
C ILE A 77 10.58 8.87 8.51
N ASN A 78 10.49 9.93 7.71
CA ASN A 78 9.87 11.16 8.19
C ASN A 78 8.33 11.05 8.20
N GLY A 79 7.63 12.02 8.78
CA GLY A 79 6.16 11.98 8.88
C GLY A 79 5.43 11.87 7.53
N ALA A 80 5.98 12.41 6.45
CA ALA A 80 5.38 12.25 5.12
C ALA A 80 5.57 10.82 4.58
N GLU A 81 6.75 10.24 4.78
CA GLU A 81 7.04 8.84 4.43
C GLU A 81 6.18 7.87 5.24
N TYR A 82 6.00 8.11 6.54
CA TYR A 82 5.08 7.35 7.38
C TYR A 82 3.64 7.42 6.86
N THR A 83 3.16 8.63 6.57
CA THR A 83 1.78 8.83 6.05
C THR A 83 1.59 8.08 4.73
N PHE A 84 2.57 8.16 3.82
CA PHE A 84 2.58 7.42 2.57
C PHE A 84 2.49 5.90 2.79
N LEU A 85 3.29 5.36 3.71
CA LEU A 85 3.30 3.93 4.04
C LEU A 85 1.98 3.45 4.62
N VAL A 86 1.42 4.19 5.59
CA VAL A 86 0.12 3.87 6.22
C VAL A 86 -1.00 3.90 5.19
N GLN A 87 -0.98 4.86 4.27
CA GLN A 87 -1.98 4.97 3.21
C GLN A 87 -1.92 3.78 2.25
N VAL A 88 -0.72 3.38 1.81
CA VAL A 88 -0.53 2.20 0.96
C VAL A 88 -0.97 0.92 1.67
N LEU A 89 -0.62 0.77 2.94
CA LEU A 89 -1.04 -0.38 3.76
C LEU A 89 -2.57 -0.43 3.88
N SER A 90 -3.22 0.72 4.06
CA SER A 90 -4.69 0.81 4.12
C SER A 90 -5.33 0.37 2.79
N PHE A 91 -4.76 0.75 1.65
CA PHE A 91 -5.23 0.26 0.35
C PHE A 91 -5.00 -1.24 0.17
N TYR A 92 -3.87 -1.77 0.63
CA TYR A 92 -3.60 -3.19 0.61
C TYR A 92 -4.67 -3.97 1.40
N VAL A 93 -4.94 -3.56 2.64
CA VAL A 93 -5.96 -4.20 3.49
C VAL A 93 -7.34 -4.10 2.87
N TYR A 94 -7.73 -2.91 2.38
CA TYR A 94 -9.02 -2.74 1.71
C TYR A 94 -9.17 -3.68 0.52
N HIS A 95 -8.15 -3.77 -0.33
CA HIS A 95 -8.18 -4.65 -1.50
C HIS A 95 -8.24 -6.12 -1.09
N LEU A 96 -7.46 -6.53 -0.09
CA LEU A 96 -7.48 -7.90 0.43
C LEU A 96 -8.85 -8.26 1.02
N VAL A 97 -9.49 -7.37 1.78
CA VAL A 97 -10.79 -7.65 2.43
C VAL A 97 -11.96 -7.60 1.45
N VAL A 98 -11.96 -6.69 0.49
CA VAL A 98 -13.09 -6.46 -0.42
C VAL A 98 -12.99 -7.32 -1.68
N VAL A 99 -11.78 -7.54 -2.19
CA VAL A 99 -11.51 -8.24 -3.44
C VAL A 99 -10.97 -9.66 -3.18
N GLU A 100 -10.67 -10.01 -1.92
CA GLU A 100 -10.09 -11.31 -1.52
C GLU A 100 -8.76 -11.61 -2.23
N ASP A 101 -8.00 -10.56 -2.55
CA ASP A 101 -6.80 -10.65 -3.36
C ASP A 101 -5.77 -9.61 -2.90
N PRO A 102 -4.49 -9.98 -2.68
CA PRO A 102 -3.46 -9.02 -2.30
C PRO A 102 -3.23 -7.94 -3.35
N LEU A 103 -3.12 -6.68 -2.92
CA LEU A 103 -2.71 -5.59 -3.79
C LEU A 103 -1.21 -5.72 -4.12
N ASP A 104 -0.85 -5.67 -5.40
CA ASP A 104 0.54 -5.64 -5.82
C ASP A 104 1.14 -4.24 -5.64
N ILE A 105 1.56 -3.93 -4.41
CA ILE A 105 2.03 -2.59 -4.03
C ILE A 105 3.34 -2.20 -4.72
N LYS A 106 4.14 -3.16 -5.24
CA LYS A 106 5.35 -2.85 -6.00
C LYS A 106 5.02 -2.12 -7.29
N ARG A 107 3.89 -2.45 -7.91
CA ARG A 107 3.43 -1.80 -9.14
C ARG A 107 3.01 -0.35 -8.95
N LEU A 108 2.74 0.10 -7.73
CA LEU A 108 2.53 1.53 -7.43
C LEU A 108 3.79 2.37 -7.68
N ALA A 109 4.99 1.76 -7.65
CA ALA A 109 6.27 2.45 -7.92
C ALA A 109 6.74 2.36 -9.38
N GLU A 110 6.04 1.60 -10.23
CA GLU A 110 6.51 1.25 -11.59
C GLU A 110 5.95 2.13 -12.70
N ILE A 111 5.01 3.02 -12.41
CA ILE A 111 4.45 3.87 -13.46
C ILE A 111 5.07 5.26 -13.43
N ASP A 112 5.61 5.63 -14.59
CA ASP A 112 6.18 6.93 -14.94
C ASP A 112 5.13 8.04 -15.06
#